data_AF-A0A1Q9CEU9-F1
#
_entry.id   AF-A0A1Q9CEU9-F1
#
_cell.length_a   1.000
_cell.length_b   1.000
_cell.length_c   1.000
_cell.angle_alpha   90.00
_cell.angle_beta   90.00
_cell.angle_gamma   90.00
#
_symmetry.space_group_name_H-M   'P 1'
#
loop_
_entity.id
_entity.type
_entity.pdbx_description
1 polymer ?
#
loop_
_entity_poly.entity_id
_entity_poly.type
_entity_poly.pdbx_seq_one_letter_code
_entity_poly.pdbx_strand_id
1 'polypeptide(L)'
;MPKSLQRQAWKYGWTTVDANKKSPEAFQYAEESCSWDRGMDSKAPERSELAGYGFGLPLTRLHAQYFGGDVFMQALPGHGTDLILILTHLKEGTPSTEFDDLSTLLYKKERKPDREQ
;
A
#
# COMPACT_ATOMS: atom_id res chain seq x y z
N MET A 1 11.30 18.16 4.22
CA MET A 1 9.92 18.62 3.97
C MET A 1 9.43 19.54 5.11
N PRO A 2 8.87 20.73 4.82
CA PRO A 2 8.28 21.62 5.84
C PRO A 2 7.16 20.96 6.66
N LYS A 3 7.02 21.33 7.94
CA LYS A 3 6.03 20.74 8.88
C LYS A 3 4.56 20.93 8.43
N SER A 4 4.26 21.99 7.67
CA SER A 4 2.92 22.21 7.08
C SER A 4 2.59 21.15 6.04
N LEU A 5 3.53 20.88 5.13
CA LEU A 5 3.40 19.88 4.07
C LEU A 5 3.35 18.45 4.65
N GLN A 6 4.12 18.16 5.70
CA GLN A 6 4.06 16.86 6.40
C GLN A 6 2.64 16.51 6.85
N ARG A 7 1.87 17.48 7.36
CA ARG A 7 0.48 17.26 7.77
C ARG A 7 -0.46 17.07 6.58
N GLN A 8 -0.18 17.74 5.46
CA GLN A 8 -1.00 17.64 4.26
C GLN A 8 -0.77 16.33 3.51
N ALA A 9 0.44 15.75 3.57
CA ALA A 9 0.77 14.50 2.90
C ALA A 9 -0.02 13.27 3.36
N TRP A 10 -0.63 13.34 4.55
CA TRP A 10 -1.54 12.31 5.04
C TRP A 10 -3.00 12.49 4.60
N LYS A 11 -3.32 13.55 3.85
CA LYS A 11 -4.66 13.76 3.31
C LYS A 11 -4.83 12.94 2.04
N TYR A 12 -5.93 12.19 1.95
CA TYR A 12 -6.33 11.52 0.71
C TYR A 12 -6.45 12.52 -0.44
N GLY A 13 -5.93 12.13 -1.61
CA GLY A 13 -6.00 12.96 -2.82
C GLY A 13 -5.03 14.14 -2.84
N TRP A 14 -4.18 14.31 -1.83
CA TRP A 14 -3.18 15.38 -1.80
C TRP A 14 -1.88 14.93 -2.46
N THR A 15 -1.40 15.70 -3.43
CA THR A 15 -0.12 15.46 -4.12
C THR A 15 0.55 16.80 -4.43
N THR A 16 1.88 16.82 -4.46
CA THR A 16 2.67 18.00 -4.89
C THR A 16 2.78 18.12 -6.41
N VAL A 17 2.25 17.13 -7.13
CA VAL A 17 2.23 17.11 -8.59
C VAL A 17 1.20 18.12 -9.11
N ASP A 18 1.64 18.96 -10.04
CA ASP A 18 0.78 19.97 -10.66
C ASP A 18 -0.32 19.29 -11.50
N ALA A 19 -1.58 19.60 -11.21
CA ALA A 19 -2.71 19.03 -11.95
C ALA A 19 -2.70 19.37 -13.46
N ASN A 20 -2.06 20.48 -13.85
CA ASN A 20 -1.93 20.89 -15.25
C ASN A 20 -0.85 20.11 -16.02
N LYS A 21 0.01 19.36 -15.33
CA LYS A 21 1.02 18.48 -15.94
C LYS A 21 0.57 17.02 -16.02
N LYS A 22 -0.60 16.70 -15.45
CA LYS A 22 -1.29 15.42 -15.63
C LYS A 22 -1.78 15.35 -17.08
N SER A 23 -0.88 15.01 -17.98
CA SER A 23 -1.27 14.67 -19.33
C SER A 23 -2.18 13.43 -19.22
N PRO A 24 -3.43 13.47 -19.73
CA PRO A 24 -4.34 12.33 -19.65
C PRO A 24 -3.74 11.06 -20.28
N GLU A 25 -2.78 11.23 -21.19
CA GLU A 25 -1.96 10.18 -21.78
C GLU A 25 -0.95 9.53 -20.81
N ALA A 26 -0.40 10.22 -19.80
CA ALA A 26 0.58 9.63 -18.88
C ALA A 26 0.00 8.54 -17.96
N PHE A 27 -1.31 8.61 -17.65
CA PHE A 27 -2.03 7.60 -16.87
C PHE A 27 -2.22 6.29 -17.65
N GLN A 28 -2.51 6.38 -18.95
CA GLN A 28 -2.75 5.22 -19.80
C GLN A 28 -1.47 4.40 -20.06
N TYR A 29 -0.30 5.05 -20.06
CA TYR A 29 0.99 4.37 -20.23
C TYR A 29 1.65 3.93 -18.91
N ALA A 30 1.31 4.53 -17.76
CA ALA A 30 1.87 4.14 -16.46
C ALA A 30 1.35 2.78 -15.95
N GLU A 31 0.05 2.50 -16.15
CA GLU A 31 -0.55 1.22 -15.74
C GLU A 31 0.00 0.05 -16.57
N GLU A 32 0.30 0.29 -17.85
CA GLU A 32 0.95 -0.68 -18.73
C GLU A 32 2.48 -0.77 -18.56
N SER A 33 3.16 0.29 -18.07
CA SER A 33 4.61 0.30 -17.81
C SER A 33 5.00 -0.18 -16.40
N CYS A 34 4.08 -0.23 -15.44
CA CYS A 34 4.26 -0.98 -14.20
C CYS A 34 4.05 -2.49 -14.38
N SER A 35 4.08 -2.99 -15.63
CA SER A 35 4.46 -4.36 -15.88
C SER A 35 5.99 -4.48 -15.71
N TRP A 36 6.41 -4.99 -14.55
CA TRP A 36 7.69 -5.64 -14.28
C TRP A 36 8.18 -6.65 -15.34
N ASP A 37 7.43 -6.93 -16.42
CA ASP A 37 7.71 -7.92 -17.46
C ASP A 37 7.83 -7.33 -18.88
N ARG A 38 8.33 -6.09 -19.06
CA ARG A 38 8.63 -5.56 -20.40
C ARG A 38 10.09 -5.15 -20.53
N GLY A 39 10.83 -5.93 -21.33
CA GLY A 39 12.24 -5.74 -21.63
C GLY A 39 12.56 -4.35 -22.17
N MET A 40 13.78 -3.89 -21.88
CA MET A 40 14.35 -2.59 -22.24
C MET A 40 14.31 -2.32 -23.75
N ASP A 41 13.22 -1.74 -24.25
CA ASP A 41 13.18 -1.03 -25.52
C ASP A 41 13.10 0.49 -25.32
N SER A 42 13.93 1.17 -26.09
CA SER A 42 14.47 2.51 -25.83
C SER A 42 13.53 3.62 -26.28
N LYS A 43 12.40 3.78 -25.57
CA LYS A 43 11.65 5.04 -25.49
C LYS A 43 11.06 5.17 -24.09
N ALA A 44 11.87 5.62 -23.13
CA ALA A 44 11.37 5.99 -21.82
C ALA A 44 10.24 7.03 -22.03
N PRO A 45 8.98 6.73 -21.64
CA PRO A 45 7.91 7.70 -21.75
C PRO A 45 8.35 8.96 -21.02
N GLU A 46 8.12 10.12 -21.65
CA GLU A 46 8.42 11.45 -21.13
C GLU A 46 7.95 11.53 -19.67
N ARG A 47 8.91 11.32 -18.74
CA ARG A 47 8.75 11.07 -17.30
C ARG A 47 7.29 10.99 -16.85
N SER A 48 6.63 9.85 -17.09
CA SER A 48 5.33 9.62 -16.47
C SER A 48 5.51 9.83 -14.96
N GLU A 49 4.75 10.78 -14.41
CA GLU A 49 4.94 11.22 -13.04
C GLU A 49 4.76 10.01 -12.12
N LEU A 50 5.87 9.52 -11.53
CA LEU A 50 5.84 8.38 -10.60
C LEU A 50 4.89 8.62 -9.42
N ALA A 51 4.61 9.90 -9.13
CA ALA A 51 3.64 10.31 -8.14
C ALA A 51 2.25 10.40 -8.76
N GLY A 52 1.37 9.48 -8.38
CA GLY A 52 -0.04 9.48 -8.79
C GLY A 52 -0.92 10.49 -8.04
N TYR A 53 -2.20 10.15 -7.88
CA TYR A 53 -3.24 11.02 -7.29
C TYR A 53 -3.09 11.34 -5.78
N GLY A 54 -2.03 10.89 -5.10
CA GLY A 54 -1.87 11.19 -3.68
C GLY A 54 -2.62 10.26 -2.73
N PHE A 55 -2.77 8.99 -3.12
CA PHE A 55 -3.40 7.96 -2.27
C PHE A 55 -2.40 7.05 -1.53
N GLY A 56 -1.13 7.04 -1.94
CA GLY A 56 -0.12 6.13 -1.40
C GLY A 56 0.07 6.26 0.11
N LEU A 57 0.48 7.43 0.60
CA LEU A 57 0.77 7.64 2.03
C LEU A 57 -0.41 7.31 2.96
N PRO A 58 -1.63 7.84 2.74
CA PRO A 58 -2.78 7.49 3.58
C PRO A 58 -3.13 5.99 3.52
N LEU A 59 -3.01 5.37 2.34
CA LEU A 59 -3.33 3.95 2.16
C LEU A 59 -2.30 3.04 2.84
N THR A 60 -1.01 3.34 2.71
CA THR A 60 0.05 2.60 3.40
C THR A 60 -0.16 2.63 4.91
N ARG A 61 -0.58 3.77 5.47
CA ARG A 61 -0.89 3.85 6.91
C ARG A 61 -2.07 2.97 7.30
N LEU A 62 -3.13 2.96 6.49
CA LEU A 62 -4.29 2.09 6.71
C LEU A 62 -3.89 0.60 6.67
N HIS A 63 -3.05 0.20 5.72
CA HIS A 63 -2.52 -1.17 5.65
C HIS A 63 -1.65 -1.53 6.87
N ALA A 64 -0.78 -0.62 7.29
CA ALA A 64 0.04 -0.86 8.48
C ALA A 64 -0.84 -1.07 9.71
N GLN A 65 -1.87 -0.24 9.89
CA GLN A 65 -2.83 -0.35 11.00
C GLN A 65 -3.69 -1.62 10.93
N TYR A 66 -4.07 -2.06 9.72
CA TYR A 66 -4.77 -3.32 9.53
C TYR A 66 -3.97 -4.52 10.05
N PHE A 67 -2.64 -4.51 9.82
CA PHE A 67 -1.73 -5.52 10.37
C PHE A 67 -1.28 -5.24 11.81
N GLY A 68 -1.96 -4.35 12.53
CA GLY A 68 -1.66 -4.00 13.93
C GLY A 68 -0.42 -3.14 14.14
N GLY A 69 0.13 -2.57 13.07
CA GLY A 69 1.28 -1.66 13.06
C GLY A 69 0.91 -0.18 12.91
N ASP A 70 1.87 0.67 12.56
CA ASP A 70 1.65 2.06 12.14
C ASP A 70 2.84 2.58 11.32
N VAL A 71 2.69 3.75 10.69
CA VAL A 71 3.75 4.44 9.95
C VAL A 71 4.02 5.82 10.54
N PHE A 72 5.30 6.16 10.71
CA PHE A 72 5.76 7.47 11.16
C PHE A 72 6.56 8.17 10.06
N MET A 73 6.36 9.47 9.91
CA MET A 73 7.11 10.32 8.99
C MET A 73 8.00 11.28 9.75
N GLN A 74 9.29 11.27 9.42
CA GLN A 74 10.29 12.20 9.96
C GLN A 74 10.96 12.93 8.79
N ALA A 75 10.78 14.24 8.70
CA ALA A 75 11.44 15.02 7.65
C ALA A 75 12.49 15.97 8.22
N LEU A 76 13.67 15.94 7.60
CA LEU A 76 14.78 16.83 7.87
C LEU A 76 14.87 17.89 6.76
N PRO A 77 14.58 19.17 7.04
CA PRO A 77 14.69 20.23 6.04
C PRO A 77 16.07 20.29 5.40
N GLY A 78 16.13 20.36 4.06
CA GLY A 78 17.38 20.40 3.30
C GLY A 78 18.14 19.07 3.18
N HIS A 79 17.67 17.99 3.82
CA HIS A 79 18.35 16.68 3.80
C HIS A 79 17.46 15.61 3.15
N GLY A 80 16.27 15.37 3.70
CA GLY A 80 15.44 14.26 3.26
C GLY A 80 14.16 14.08 4.07
N THR A 81 13.44 13.00 3.78
CA THR A 81 12.27 12.56 4.54
C THR A 81 12.33 11.05 4.69
N ASP A 82 12.34 10.59 5.93
CA ASP A 82 12.38 9.18 6.29
C ASP A 82 10.97 8.73 6.72
N LEU A 83 10.63 7.51 6.34
CA LEU A 83 9.40 6.83 6.75
C LEU A 83 9.76 5.58 7.53
N ILE A 84 9.21 5.46 8.73
CA ILE A 84 9.40 4.31 9.60
C ILE A 84 8.10 3.53 9.62
N LEU A 85 8.11 2.33 9.05
CA LEU A 85 7.01 1.38 9.06
C LEU A 85 7.22 0.41 10.22
N ILE A 86 6.24 0.33 11.12
CA ILE A 86 6.21 -0.65 12.20
C ILE A 86 5.09 -1.64 11.87
N LEU A 87 5.42 -2.93 11.84
CA LEU A 87 4.46 -4.02 11.65
C LEU A 87 4.55 -4.98 12.83
N THR A 88 3.44 -5.67 13.11
CA THR A 88 3.46 -6.74 14.11
C THR A 88 4.18 -7.96 13.54
N HIS A 89 4.95 -8.63 14.39
CA HIS A 89 5.58 -9.88 14.03
C HIS A 89 4.52 -10.99 13.97
N LEU A 90 4.51 -11.76 12.87
CA LEU A 90 3.62 -12.90 12.74
C LEU A 90 4.05 -13.97 13.77
N LYS A 91 3.09 -14.47 14.55
CA LYS A 91 3.33 -15.63 15.41
C LYS A 91 3.07 -16.89 14.61
N GLU A 92 4.00 -17.84 14.62
CA GLU A 92 3.72 -19.17 14.04
C GLU A 92 2.47 -19.76 14.70
N GLY A 93 1.48 -20.10 13.88
CA GLY A 93 0.23 -20.71 14.33
C GLY A 93 -0.92 -19.75 14.68
N THR A 94 -0.78 -18.42 14.56
CA THR A 94 -1.96 -17.54 14.59
C THR A 94 -2.71 -17.66 13.25
N PRO A 95 -4.04 -17.92 13.26
CA PRO A 95 -4.82 -17.87 12.04
C PRO A 95 -4.67 -16.48 11.42
N SER A 96 -4.43 -16.43 10.11
CA SER A 96 -4.41 -15.19 9.34
C SER A 96 -5.66 -14.38 9.66
N THR A 97 -5.51 -13.06 9.84
CA THR A 97 -6.60 -12.13 10.15
C THR A 97 -7.64 -12.01 9.02
N GLU A 98 -7.44 -12.72 7.91
CA GLU A 98 -8.49 -12.92 6.92
C GLU A 98 -9.60 -13.76 7.57
N PHE A 99 -10.78 -13.15 7.62
CA PHE A 99 -12.02 -13.72 8.14
C PHE A 99 -12.06 -15.21 7.85
N ASP A 100 -11.97 -16.03 8.91
CA ASP A 100 -11.89 -17.48 8.88
C ASP A 100 -12.49 -18.02 7.59
N ASP A 101 -11.62 -18.42 6.66
CA ASP A 101 -11.99 -18.91 5.34
C ASP A 101 -13.17 -19.86 5.55
N LEU A 102 -14.38 -19.47 5.10
CA LEU A 102 -15.61 -20.17 5.51
C LEU A 102 -15.53 -21.66 5.14
N SER A 103 -14.77 -21.97 4.10
CA SER A 103 -14.32 -23.31 3.71
C SER A 103 -13.68 -24.09 4.86
N THR A 104 -12.74 -23.48 5.59
CA THR A 104 -12.00 -24.07 6.71
C THR A 104 -12.89 -24.26 7.95
N LEU A 105 -13.78 -23.31 8.26
CA LEU A 105 -14.74 -23.48 9.37
C LEU A 105 -15.83 -24.51 9.07
N LEU A 106 -16.31 -24.56 7.83
CA LEU A 106 -17.28 -25.59 7.40
C LEU A 106 -16.65 -26.98 7.46
N TYR A 107 -15.41 -27.13 6.98
CA TYR A 107 -14.67 -28.38 7.09
C TYR A 107 -14.46 -28.83 8.55
N LYS A 108 -14.24 -27.89 9.47
CA LYS A 108 -14.09 -28.19 10.91
C LYS A 108 -15.41 -28.50 11.61
N LYS A 109 -16.54 -27.99 11.13
CA LYS A 109 -17.87 -28.21 11.72
C LYS A 109 -18.47 -29.59 11.40
N GLU A 110 -18.12 -30.18 10.27
CA GLU A 110 -18.70 -31.45 9.80
C GLU A 110 -18.14 -32.69 10.51
N ARG A 111 -16.97 -32.61 11.16
CA ARG A 111 -16.47 -33.70 12.00
C ARG A 111 -16.97 -33.59 13.43
N LYS A 112 -18.25 -33.91 13.65
CA LYS A 112 -18.67 -34.48 14.95
C LYS A 112 -18.24 -35.95 14.96
N PRO A 113 -17.47 -36.43 15.93
CA PRO A 113 -17.23 -37.86 16.07
C PRO A 113 -18.54 -38.52 16.49
N ASP A 114 -18.98 -39.48 15.69
CA ASP A 114 -20.00 -40.43 16.10
C ASP A 114 -19.54 -41.05 17.42
N ARG A 115 -20.34 -40.84 18.48
CA ARG A 115 -20.13 -41.55 19.73
C ARG A 115 -20.36 -43.02 19.44
N GLU A 116 -19.27 -43.79 19.41
CA GLU A 116 -19.30 -45.24 19.51
C GLU A 116 -20.09 -45.62 20.78
N GLN A 117 -21.13 -46.44 20.60
CA GLN A 117 -21.84 -47.17 21.64
C GLN A 117 -21.19 -48.54 21.83
#